data_AF-A0A7K1KBB8-F1
#
_entry.id   AF-A0A7K1KBB8-F1
#
_cell.length_a   1.000
_cell.length_b   1.000
_cell.length_c   1.000
_cell.angle_alpha   90.00
_cell.angle_beta   90.00
_cell.angle_gamma   90.00
#
_symmetry.space_group_name_H-M   'P 1'
#
loop_
_entity.id
_entity.type
_entity.pdbx_description
1 polymer ?
#
loop_
_entity_poly.entity_id
_entity_poly.type
_entity_poly.pdbx_seq_one_letter_code
_entity_poly.pdbx_strand_id
1 'polypeptide(L)'
;MYPKLSKLKRPEALWPLDRIADGHRRLLATARRSTSALAGATRGTRLSVAIELAAEFTRAVEPDPLLPPQLLPQPWIGTAARAAVADCWSDLLRSDQPEPLNLFRWYADVMAEVAGIGREQ
;
A
#
# COMPACT_ATOMS: atom_id res chain seq x y z
N MET A 1 -46.82 12.20 21.74
CA MET A 1 -46.94 10.99 20.91
C MET A 1 -46.24 11.27 19.59
N TYR A 2 -44.90 11.14 19.56
CA TYR A 2 -44.09 11.38 18.36
C TYR A 2 -43.96 10.10 17.55
N PRO A 3 -44.17 10.14 16.22
CA PRO A 3 -44.20 8.95 15.40
C PRO A 3 -42.80 8.37 15.22
N LYS A 4 -42.79 7.04 15.08
CA LYS A 4 -41.62 6.16 15.03
C LYS A 4 -40.55 6.63 14.04
N LEU A 5 -39.33 6.86 14.54
CA LEU A 5 -38.10 6.85 13.74
C LEU A 5 -37.75 5.40 13.34
N SER A 6 -38.67 4.77 12.62
CA SER A 6 -38.42 3.50 11.95
C SER A 6 -37.44 3.76 10.81
N LYS A 7 -36.31 3.02 10.84
CA LYS A 7 -35.25 2.93 9.82
C LYS A 7 -34.04 3.85 10.01
N LEU A 8 -33.36 3.76 11.14
CA LEU A 8 -31.90 3.87 11.12
C LEU A 8 -31.37 2.66 10.34
N LYS A 9 -31.08 2.86 9.04
CA LYS A 9 -30.24 1.94 8.26
C LYS A 9 -28.96 1.71 9.06
N ARG A 10 -28.68 0.46 9.42
CA ARG A 10 -27.44 0.09 10.11
C ARG A 10 -26.23 0.60 9.30
N PRO A 11 -25.13 1.07 9.91
CA PRO A 11 -23.96 1.61 9.20
C PRO A 11 -23.37 0.65 8.15
N GLU A 12 -23.55 -0.65 8.36
CA GLU A 12 -23.26 -1.75 7.44
C GLU A 12 -24.05 -1.71 6.11
N ALA A 13 -25.09 -0.87 5.98
CA ALA A 13 -25.83 -0.61 4.75
C ALA A 13 -25.36 0.63 3.96
N LEU A 14 -24.42 1.41 4.49
CA LEU A 14 -23.86 2.61 3.84
C LEU A 14 -22.45 2.38 3.30
N TRP A 15 -21.68 1.49 3.91
CA TRP A 15 -20.32 1.15 3.47
C TRP A 15 -20.12 -0.36 3.40
N PRO A 16 -19.53 -0.89 2.32
CA PRO A 16 -19.24 -2.32 2.19
C PRO A 16 -18.03 -2.70 3.06
N LEU A 17 -18.24 -2.80 4.39
CA LEU A 17 -17.18 -3.03 5.37
C LEU A 17 -16.38 -4.31 5.07
N ASP A 18 -17.02 -5.37 4.58
CA ASP A 18 -16.31 -6.60 4.19
C ASP A 18 -15.31 -6.36 3.06
N ARG A 19 -15.70 -5.58 2.04
CA ARG A 19 -14.82 -5.23 0.91
C ARG A 19 -13.66 -4.35 1.36
N ILE A 20 -13.91 -3.43 2.29
CA ILE A 20 -12.86 -2.58 2.88
C ILE A 20 -11.90 -3.45 3.71
N ALA A 21 -12.44 -4.38 4.50
CA ALA A 21 -11.66 -5.34 5.25
C ALA A 21 -10.81 -6.25 4.33
N ASP A 22 -11.34 -6.70 3.20
CA ASP A 22 -10.60 -7.45 2.17
C ASP A 22 -9.42 -6.62 1.63
N GLY A 23 -9.64 -5.33 1.37
CA GLY A 23 -8.60 -4.38 0.97
C GLY A 23 -7.47 -4.29 1.99
N HIS A 24 -7.81 -4.09 3.27
CA HIS A 24 -6.85 -4.06 4.36
C HIS A 24 -6.13 -5.41 4.58
N ARG A 25 -6.80 -6.54 4.34
CA ARG A 25 -6.13 -7.87 4.37
C ARG A 25 -5.08 -8.00 3.28
N ARG A 26 -5.37 -7.53 2.06
CA ARG A 26 -4.36 -7.49 0.97
C ARG A 26 -3.20 -6.56 1.32
N LEU A 27 -3.50 -5.36 1.83
CA LEU A 27 -2.49 -4.40 2.27
C LEU A 27 -1.56 -4.99 3.35
N LEU A 28 -2.13 -5.62 4.38
CA LEU A 28 -1.35 -6.27 5.43
C LEU A 28 -0.45 -7.38 4.88
N ALA A 29 -0.97 -8.20 3.95
CA ALA A 29 -0.17 -9.23 3.30
C ALA A 29 0.98 -8.63 2.48
N THR A 30 0.73 -7.54 1.74
CA THR A 30 1.77 -6.81 1.00
C THR A 30 2.82 -6.25 1.95
N ALA A 31 2.44 -5.52 2.99
CA ALA A 31 3.37 -4.97 3.97
C ALA A 31 4.27 -6.05 4.60
N ARG A 32 3.71 -7.21 4.97
CA ARG A 32 4.50 -8.33 5.50
C ARG A 32 5.51 -8.88 4.49
N ARG A 33 5.10 -9.08 3.24
CA ARG A 33 6.02 -9.53 2.17
C ARG A 33 7.11 -8.48 1.92
N SER A 34 6.74 -7.21 1.87
CA SER A 34 7.65 -6.08 1.71
C SER A 34 8.70 -6.04 2.82
N THR A 35 8.31 -6.14 4.09
CA THR A 35 9.25 -6.17 5.22
C THR A 35 10.25 -7.32 5.09
N SER A 36 9.80 -8.53 4.75
CA SER A 36 10.71 -9.66 4.52
C SER A 36 11.69 -9.41 3.36
N ALA A 37 11.22 -8.75 2.30
CA ALA A 37 12.04 -8.43 1.13
C ALA A 37 13.07 -7.31 1.37
N LEU A 38 12.93 -6.51 2.43
CA LEU A 38 13.82 -5.37 2.73
C LEU A 38 15.14 -5.78 3.40
N ALA A 39 15.23 -6.97 4.00
CA ALA A 39 16.44 -7.46 4.65
C ALA A 39 17.56 -7.66 3.61
N GLY A 40 18.63 -6.85 3.69
CA GLY A 40 19.74 -6.90 2.73
C GLY A 40 19.38 -6.46 1.30
N ALA A 41 18.23 -5.82 1.11
CA ALA A 41 17.72 -5.46 -0.22
C ALA A 41 18.60 -4.42 -0.92
N THR A 42 18.79 -4.63 -2.22
CA THR A 42 19.35 -3.62 -3.13
C THR A 42 18.43 -2.40 -3.20
N ARG A 43 18.96 -1.24 -3.63
CA ARG A 43 18.14 -0.03 -3.74
C ARG A 43 17.01 -0.14 -4.78
N GLY A 44 17.24 -0.84 -5.90
CA GLY A 44 16.20 -1.10 -6.89
C GLY A 44 15.05 -1.93 -6.31
N THR A 45 15.37 -2.93 -5.49
CA THR A 45 14.38 -3.70 -4.72
C THR A 45 13.65 -2.81 -3.72
N ARG A 46 14.35 -1.96 -2.97
CA ARG A 46 13.74 -1.02 -2.02
C ARG A 46 12.77 -0.05 -2.70
N LEU A 47 13.15 0.51 -3.84
CA LEU A 47 12.28 1.40 -4.63
C LEU A 47 11.03 0.65 -5.12
N SER A 48 11.21 -0.57 -5.64
CA SER A 48 10.09 -1.41 -6.08
C SER A 48 9.13 -1.71 -4.93
N VAL A 49 9.67 -2.05 -3.75
CA VAL A 49 8.89 -2.25 -2.52
C VAL A 49 8.14 -0.98 -2.12
N ALA A 50 8.79 0.19 -2.16
CA ALA A 50 8.16 1.47 -1.82
C ALA A 50 6.99 1.79 -2.77
N ILE A 51 7.17 1.59 -4.07
CA ILE A 51 6.13 1.82 -5.08
C ILE A 51 4.95 0.84 -4.88
N GLU A 52 5.23 -0.46 -4.71
CA GLU A 52 4.19 -1.47 -4.47
C GLU A 52 3.40 -1.18 -3.18
N LEU A 53 4.11 -0.87 -2.09
CA LEU A 53 3.51 -0.57 -0.80
C LEU A 53 2.65 0.69 -0.85
N ALA A 54 3.12 1.75 -1.52
CA ALA A 54 2.34 2.97 -1.74
C ALA A 54 1.07 2.72 -2.56
N ALA A 55 1.20 1.98 -3.66
CA ALA A 55 0.08 1.67 -4.54
C ALA A 55 -1.00 0.84 -3.83
N GLU A 56 -0.61 -0.20 -3.08
CA GLU A 56 -1.55 -1.01 -2.31
C GLU A 56 -2.15 -0.24 -1.13
N PHE A 57 -1.39 0.65 -0.48
CA PHE A 57 -1.93 1.54 0.55
C PHE A 57 -3.03 2.43 -0.01
N THR A 58 -2.78 3.12 -1.13
CA THR A 58 -3.79 3.95 -1.81
C THR A 58 -5.01 3.12 -2.19
N ARG A 59 -4.84 1.93 -2.77
CA ARG A 59 -5.96 1.05 -3.14
C ARG A 59 -6.83 0.63 -1.96
N ALA A 60 -6.24 0.45 -0.78
CA ALA A 60 -6.97 0.03 0.42
C ALA A 60 -7.59 1.21 1.18
N VAL A 61 -6.93 2.37 1.21
CA VAL A 61 -7.35 3.53 2.00
C VAL A 61 -8.32 4.44 1.25
N GLU A 62 -8.18 4.59 -0.07
CA GLU A 62 -9.09 5.44 -0.87
C GLU A 62 -10.58 5.09 -0.69
N PRO A 63 -10.99 3.79 -0.70
CA PRO A 63 -12.39 3.44 -0.43
C PRO A 63 -12.76 3.37 1.06
N ASP A 64 -11.79 3.54 1.98
CA ASP A 64 -12.01 3.45 3.43
C ASP A 64 -12.54 4.80 3.96
N PRO A 65 -13.77 4.86 4.49
CA PRO A 65 -14.34 6.07 5.08
C PRO A 65 -13.65 6.54 6.38
N LEU A 66 -12.65 5.79 6.89
CA LEU A 66 -11.92 6.09 8.13
C LEU A 66 -12.86 6.35 9.32
N LEU A 67 -13.85 5.46 9.45
CA LEU A 67 -14.85 5.56 10.52
C LEU A 67 -14.21 5.52 11.91
N PRO A 68 -14.81 6.21 12.89
CA PRO A 68 -14.37 6.13 14.27
C PRO A 68 -14.51 4.69 14.80
N PRO A 69 -13.63 4.23 15.71
CA PRO A 69 -13.57 2.83 16.16
C PRO A 69 -14.87 2.28 16.73
N GLN A 70 -15.70 3.13 17.32
CA GLN A 70 -17.00 2.78 17.91
C GLN A 70 -18.01 2.28 16.87
N LEU A 71 -17.78 2.56 15.59
CA LEU A 71 -18.64 2.15 14.47
C LEU A 71 -18.06 0.97 13.67
N LEU A 72 -16.89 0.45 14.07
CA LEU A 72 -16.21 -0.65 13.39
C LEU A 72 -16.35 -1.96 14.16
N PRO A 73 -16.46 -3.10 13.45
CA PRO A 73 -16.43 -4.40 14.10
C PRO A 73 -15.04 -4.64 14.71
N GLN A 74 -15.00 -5.23 15.90
CA GLN A 74 -13.77 -5.48 16.64
C GLN A 74 -13.42 -6.98 16.66
N PRO A 75 -12.17 -7.38 16.38
CA PRO A 75 -11.05 -6.51 15.99
C PRO A 75 -11.13 -6.02 14.53
N TRP A 76 -10.84 -4.73 14.28
CA TRP A 76 -10.81 -4.20 12.92
C TRP A 76 -9.44 -4.38 12.25
N ILE A 77 -9.44 -5.04 11.09
CA ILE A 77 -8.21 -5.37 10.35
C ILE A 77 -7.43 -4.14 9.87
N GLY A 78 -8.11 -3.02 9.58
CA GLY A 78 -7.47 -1.81 9.08
C GLY A 78 -6.47 -1.20 10.07
N THR A 79 -6.65 -1.42 11.37
CA THR A 79 -5.69 -1.00 12.39
C THR A 79 -4.36 -1.74 12.25
N ALA A 80 -4.42 -3.08 12.15
CA ALA A 80 -3.22 -3.90 11.98
C ALA A 80 -2.53 -3.64 10.63
N ALA A 81 -3.30 -3.45 9.56
CA ALA A 81 -2.76 -3.14 8.24
C ALA A 81 -2.00 -1.81 8.23
N ARG A 82 -2.58 -0.73 8.77
CA ARG A 82 -1.93 0.58 8.84
C ARG A 82 -0.67 0.57 9.71
N ALA A 83 -0.69 -0.15 10.84
CA ALA A 83 0.49 -0.32 11.68
C ALA A 83 1.63 -1.02 10.91
N ALA A 84 1.35 -2.15 10.24
CA ALA A 84 2.36 -2.87 9.47
C ALA A 84 2.95 -2.03 8.31
N VAL A 85 2.12 -1.20 7.66
CA VAL A 85 2.60 -0.25 6.64
C VAL A 85 3.51 0.79 7.26
N ALA A 86 3.14 1.39 8.39
CA ALA A 86 3.96 2.39 9.08
C ALA A 86 5.34 1.84 9.48
N ASP A 87 5.38 0.59 9.97
CA ASP A 87 6.64 -0.09 10.31
C ASP A 87 7.51 -0.31 9.06
N CYS A 88 6.94 -0.88 7.99
CA CYS A 88 7.65 -1.11 6.74
C CYS A 88 8.15 0.20 6.10
N TRP A 89 7.34 1.26 6.16
CA TRP A 89 7.70 2.59 5.65
C TRP A 89 8.85 3.20 6.44
N SER A 90 8.87 3.02 7.76
CA SER A 90 9.96 3.48 8.62
C SER A 90 11.29 2.79 8.29
N ASP A 91 11.25 1.51 7.93
CA ASP A 91 12.44 0.77 7.50
C ASP A 91 12.98 1.24 6.14
N LEU A 92 12.09 1.60 5.21
CA LEU A 92 12.46 2.23 3.94
C LEU A 92 13.18 3.56 4.18
N LEU A 93 12.61 4.44 5.03
CA LEU A 93 13.18 5.76 5.34
C LEU A 93 14.55 5.67 6.01
N ARG A 94 14.79 4.69 6.89
CA ARG A 94 16.08 4.49 7.57
C ARG A 94 17.24 4.20 6.60
N SER A 95 16.91 3.69 5.41
CA SER A 95 17.87 3.21 4.42
C SER A 95 18.09 4.14 3.23
N ASP A 96 17.44 5.31 3.22
CA ASP A 96 17.53 6.30 2.14
C ASP A 96 18.86 7.08 2.21
N GLN A 97 19.97 6.35 2.08
CA GLN A 97 21.29 6.95 1.89
C GLN A 97 21.42 7.41 0.43
N PRO A 98 21.92 8.63 0.17
CA PRO A 98 21.95 9.24 -1.14
C PRO A 98 23.08 8.64 -2.00
N GLU A 99 22.84 7.52 -2.65
CA GLU A 99 23.53 7.21 -3.91
C GLU A 99 22.72 7.74 -5.10
N PRO A 100 23.21 7.74 -6.35
CA PRO A 100 22.41 8.08 -7.51
C PRO A 100 21.67 6.83 -8.04
N LEU A 101 20.33 6.79 -7.91
CA LEU A 101 19.49 5.86 -8.68
C LEU A 101 19.36 6.45 -10.09
N ASN A 102 20.20 6.04 -11.03
CA ASN A 102 20.04 6.49 -12.42
C ASN A 102 19.06 5.57 -13.17
N LEU A 103 17.81 5.53 -12.69
CA LEU A 103 16.71 4.72 -13.23
C LEU A 103 16.51 4.99 -14.73
N PHE A 104 16.58 6.26 -15.12
CA PHE A 104 16.43 6.67 -16.52
C PHE A 104 17.57 6.16 -17.40
N ARG A 105 18.82 6.16 -16.91
CA ARG A 105 19.95 5.58 -17.65
C ARG A 105 19.82 4.06 -17.79
N TRP A 106 19.40 3.37 -16.73
CA TRP A 106 19.18 1.92 -16.80
C TRP A 106 18.07 1.55 -17.78
N TYR A 107 16.93 2.24 -17.74
CA TYR A 107 15.86 2.04 -18.73
C TYR A 107 16.28 2.46 -20.14
N ALA A 108 17.10 3.49 -20.30
CA ALA A 108 17.62 3.88 -21.61
C ALA A 108 18.49 2.76 -22.23
N ASP A 109 19.32 2.09 -21.43
CA ASP A 109 20.15 0.96 -21.88
C ASP A 109 19.28 -0.24 -22.31
N VAL A 110 18.30 -0.63 -21.48
CA VAL A 110 17.36 -1.74 -21.80
C VAL A 110 16.52 -1.41 -23.03
N MET A 111 16.03 -0.17 -23.16
CA MET A 111 15.24 0.25 -24.31
C MET A 111 16.09 0.28 -25.59
N ALA A 112 17.37 0.66 -25.51
CA ALA A 112 18.28 0.62 -26.65
C ALA A 112 18.54 -0.82 -27.12
N GLU A 113 18.69 -1.77 -26.19
CA GLU A 113 18.85 -3.21 -26.49
C GLU A 113 17.60 -3.79 -27.15
N VAL A 114 16.42 -3.55 -26.57
CA VAL A 114 15.13 -4.03 -27.11
C VAL A 114 14.80 -3.40 -28.47
N ALA A 115 15.13 -2.12 -28.66
CA ALA A 115 14.89 -1.42 -29.92
C ALA A 115 15.92 -1.76 -31.01
N GLY A 116 16.95 -2.57 -30.71
CA GLY A 116 18.01 -2.90 -31.68
C GLY A 116 18.85 -1.69 -32.10
N ILE A 117 18.87 -0.62 -31.31
CA ILE A 117 19.68 0.58 -31.57
C ILE A 117 21.09 0.28 -31.06
N GLY A 118 21.79 -0.60 -31.78
CA GLY A 118 23.21 -0.83 -31.58
C GLY A 118 23.97 0.47 -31.87
N ARG A 119 24.78 0.92 -30.90
CA ARG A 119 25.73 2.01 -31.11
C ARG A 119 26.66 1.63 -32.27
N GLU A 120 26.53 2.32 -33.40
CA GLU A 120 27.58 2.33 -34.43
C GLU A 120 28.83 2.98 -33.83
N GLN A 121 29.96 2.30 -34.03
CA GLN A 121 31.30 2.63 -33.52
C GLN A 121 31.87 3.86 -34.21
#